data_AF-A0A3D1ACE4-F1
#
_entry.id   AF-A0A3D1ACE4-F1
#
_cell.length_a   1.000
_cell.length_b   1.000
_cell.length_c   1.000
_cell.angle_alpha   90.00
_cell.angle_beta   90.00
_cell.angle_gamma   90.00
#
_symmetry.space_group_name_H-M   'P 1'
#
loop_
_entity.id
_entity.type
_entity.pdbx_description
1 polymer ?
#
loop_
_entity_poly.entity_id
_entity_poly.type
_entity_poly.pdbx_seq_one_letter_code
_entity_poly.pdbx_strand_id
1 'polypeptide(L)' 'MSVVSIGDWIITLILMAIPLVSLIMLFVWAFGNGTSESKANWAKATLIFYLIGIILVIVFWGSIAALVGLSALGS' A
#
# COMPACT_ATOMS: atom_id res chain seq x y z
N MET A 1 7.38 -22.88 -8.84
CA MET A 1 6.30 -21.92 -8.58
C MET A 1 5.14 -22.66 -7.93
N SER A 2 4.90 -22.48 -6.63
CA SER A 2 3.66 -22.97 -6.01
C SER A 2 2.52 -22.05 -6.44
N VAL A 3 1.57 -22.59 -7.20
CA VAL A 3 0.39 -21.82 -7.63
C VAL A 3 -0.41 -21.44 -6.39
N VAL A 4 -0.76 -20.16 -6.26
CA VAL A 4 -1.62 -19.68 -5.18
C VAL A 4 -3.05 -20.14 -5.48
N SER A 5 -3.62 -20.94 -4.57
CA SER A 5 -4.99 -21.42 -4.76
C SER A 5 -6.02 -20.30 -4.56
N ILE A 6 -7.24 -20.50 -5.04
CA ILE A 6 -8.36 -19.57 -4.77
C ILE A 6 -8.61 -19.44 -3.26
N GLY A 7 -8.50 -20.54 -2.50
CA GLY A 7 -8.64 -20.52 -1.05
C GLY A 7 -7.60 -19.64 -0.36
N ASP A 8 -6.35 -19.69 -0.82
CA ASP A 8 -5.29 -18.82 -0.31
C ASP A 8 -5.56 -17.34 -0.60
N TRP A 9 -6.15 -17.02 -1.74
CA TRP A 9 -6.56 -15.65 -2.07
C TRP A 9 -7.73 -15.17 -1.21
N ILE A 10 -8.73 -16.02 -0.97
CA ILE A 10 -9.84 -15.69 -0.07
C ILE A 10 -9.30 -15.33 1.32
N ILE A 11 -8.42 -16.15 1.89
CA ILE A 11 -7.80 -15.86 3.20
C ILE A 11 -6.99 -14.56 3.14
N THR A 12 -6.24 -14.34 2.07
CA THR A 12 -5.45 -13.11 1.86
C THR A 12 -6.35 -11.87 1.87
N LEU A 13 -7.49 -11.91 1.19
CA LEU A 13 -8.45 -10.80 1.12
C LEU A 13 -9.16 -10.56 2.45
N ILE A 14 -9.47 -11.61 3.21
CA ILE A 14 -10.03 -11.48 4.57
C ILE A 14 -9.02 -10.79 5.50
N LEU A 15 -7.74 -11.18 5.45
CA LEU A 15 -6.69 -10.52 6.22
C LEU A 15 -6.48 -9.06 5.79
N MET A 16 -6.65 -8.76 4.50
CA MET A 16 -6.58 -7.40 3.98
C MET A 16 -7.69 -6.47 4.51
N ALA A 17 -8.86 -7.01 4.87
CA ALA A 17 -9.95 -6.22 5.43
C ALA A 17 -9.64 -5.66 6.82
N ILE A 18 -8.65 -6.22 7.52
CA ILE A 18 -8.24 -5.78 8.86
C ILE A 18 -7.10 -4.76 8.71
N PRO A 19 -7.28 -3.46 9.05
CA PRO A 19 -6.36 -2.38 8.65
C PRO A 19 -4.91 -2.54 9.14
N LEU A 20 -4.70 -2.96 10.39
CA LEU A 20 -3.35 -3.11 10.94
C LEU A 20 -2.70 -4.43 10.49
N VAL A 21 -3.49 -5.50 10.42
CA VAL A 21 -3.00 -6.82 10.02
C VAL A 21 -2.66 -6.83 8.53
N SER A 22 -3.44 -6.15 7.69
CA SER A 22 -3.19 -6.05 6.26
C SER A 22 -1.81 -5.44 5.95
N LEU A 23 -1.43 -4.39 6.68
CA LEU A 23 -0.12 -3.77 6.52
C LEU A 23 1.00 -4.71 6.95
N ILE A 24 0.91 -5.32 8.13
CA ILE A 24 1.93 -6.26 8.64
C ILE A 24 2.08 -7.46 7.70
N MET A 25 0.95 -8.05 7.27
CA MET A 25 0.95 -9.21 6.38
C MET A 25 1.56 -8.90 5.01
N LEU A 26 1.39 -7.68 4.48
CA LEU A 26 2.07 -7.27 3.26
C LEU A 26 3.60 -7.30 3.41
N PHE A 27 4.15 -6.86 4.53
CA PHE A 27 5.59 -6.99 4.81
C PHE A 27 6.03 -8.44 4.97
N VAL A 28 5.25 -9.25 5.70
CA VAL A 28 5.52 -10.68 5.88
C VAL A 28 5.51 -11.42 4.55
N TRP A 29 4.56 -11.13 3.66
CA TRP A 29 4.50 -11.76 2.34
C TRP A 29 5.55 -11.23 1.37
N ALA A 30 5.89 -9.94 1.44
CA ALA A 30 6.88 -9.33 0.56
C ALA A 30 8.31 -9.79 0.87
N PHE A 31 8.64 -10.02 2.15
CA PHE A 31 10.02 -10.26 2.61
C PHE A 31 10.22 -11.60 3.35
N GLY A 32 9.15 -12.35 3.63
CA GLY A 32 9.22 -13.61 4.36
C GLY A 32 9.64 -14.81 3.49
N ASN A 33 10.43 -15.70 4.07
CA ASN A 33 10.81 -16.98 3.45
C ASN A 33 9.63 -17.97 3.54
N GLY A 34 9.17 -18.47 2.40
CA GLY A 34 8.08 -19.47 2.32
C GLY A 34 6.78 -18.98 1.67
N THR A 35 6.69 -17.69 1.33
CA THR A 35 5.58 -17.16 0.54
C THR A 35 5.76 -17.54 -0.94
N SER A 36 4.67 -17.92 -1.63
CA SER A 36 4.74 -18.17 -3.07
C SER A 36 5.22 -16.93 -3.82
N GLU A 37 6.02 -17.13 -4.86
CA GLU A 37 6.65 -16.04 -5.61
C GLU A 37 5.61 -15.04 -6.16
N SER A 38 4.48 -15.53 -6.66
CA SER A 38 3.39 -14.68 -7.14
C SER A 38 2.75 -13.83 -6.04
N LYS A 39 2.53 -14.40 -4.83
CA LYS A 39 1.96 -13.66 -3.70
C LYS A 39 2.96 -12.64 -3.14
N ALA A 40 4.23 -13.00 -3.08
CA ALA A 40 5.29 -12.10 -2.66
C ALA A 40 5.42 -10.90 -3.62
N ASN A 41 5.38 -11.13 -4.93
CA ASN A 41 5.43 -10.07 -5.94
C ASN A 41 4.19 -9.16 -5.89
N TRP A 42 3.00 -9.73 -5.68
CA TRP A 42 1.79 -8.94 -5.43
C TRP A 42 1.91 -8.06 -4.19
N ALA A 43 2.41 -8.61 -3.07
CA ALA A 43 2.61 -7.85 -1.84
C ALA A 43 3.61 -6.68 -2.01
N LYS A 44 4.73 -6.93 -2.70
CA LYS A 44 5.70 -5.88 -3.06
C LYS A 44 5.07 -4.77 -3.91
N ALA A 45 4.28 -5.14 -4.93
CA ALA A 45 3.58 -4.17 -5.78
C ALA A 45 2.59 -3.32 -4.96
N THR A 46 1.80 -3.94 -4.08
CA THR A 46 0.88 -3.21 -3.19
C THR A 46 1.61 -2.21 -2.28
N LEU A 47 2.76 -2.60 -1.70
CA LEU A 47 3.58 -1.69 -0.89
C LEU A 47 4.11 -0.50 -1.72
N ILE A 48 4.52 -0.73 -2.97
CA ILE A 48 4.94 0.34 -3.88
C ILE A 48 3.77 1.29 -4.16
N PHE A 49 2.56 0.76 -4.42
CA PHE A 49 1.38 1.59 -4.62
C PHE A 49 1.03 2.42 -3.39
N TYR A 50 1.19 1.88 -2.17
CA TYR A 50 0.99 2.65 -0.94
C TYR A 50 1.99 3.80 -0.82
N LEU A 51 3.27 3.55 -1.13
CA LEU A 51 4.29 4.59 -1.13
C LEU A 51 3.97 5.68 -2.16
N ILE A 52 3.58 5.30 -3.38
CA ILE A 52 3.16 6.23 -4.43
C ILE A 52 1.94 7.04 -3.97
N GLY A 53 0.93 6.38 -3.38
CA GLY A 53 -0.27 7.04 -2.86
C GLY A 53 0.05 8.10 -1.81
N ILE A 54 0.94 7.80 -0.86
CA ILE A 54 1.40 8.76 0.16
C ILE A 54 2.06 9.97 -0.50
N ILE A 55 2.98 9.75 -1.45
CA ILE A 55 3.66 10.83 -2.16
C ILE A 55 2.65 11.72 -2.91
N LEU A 56 1.70 11.12 -3.61
CA LEU A 56 0.66 11.86 -4.34
C LEU A 56 -0.22 12.70 -3.41
N VAL A 57 -0.62 12.15 -2.26
CA VAL A 57 -1.39 12.88 -1.24
C VAL A 57 -0.60 14.07 -0.72
N ILE A 58 0.69 13.89 -0.41
CA ILE A 58 1.56 14.97 0.07
C ILE A 58 1.70 16.06 -1.00
N VAL A 59 1.96 15.70 -2.26
CA VAL A 59 2.10 16.67 -3.36
C VAL A 59 0.80 17.41 -3.59
N PHE A 60 -0.33 16.70 -3.60
CA PHE A 60 -1.64 17.29 -3.83
C PHE A 60 -2.03 18.27 -2.73
N TRP A 61 -2.04 17.84 -1.46
CA TRP A 61 -2.42 18.71 -0.36
C TRP A 61 -1.36 19.77 -0.04
N GLY A 62 -0.08 19.46 -0.22
CA GLY A 62 1.02 20.41 -0.07
C GLY A 62 0.94 21.54 -1.09
N SER A 63 0.61 21.24 -2.36
CA SER A 63 0.42 22.27 -3.38
C SER A 63 -0.81 23.15 -3.09
N ILE A 64 -1.92 22.57 -2.64
CA ILE A 64 -3.11 23.33 -2.22
C ILE A 64 -2.78 24.24 -1.03
N ALA A 65 -2.13 23.72 0.02
CA ALA A 65 -1.75 24.49 1.19
C ALA A 65 -0.81 25.65 0.85
N ALA A 66 0.15 25.42 -0.05
CA ALA A 66 1.05 26.47 -0.54
C ALA A 66 0.32 27.58 -1.30
N LEU A 67 -0.63 27.22 -2.18
CA LEU A 67 -1.45 28.18 -2.92
C LEU A 67 -2.35 29.02 -1.99
N VAL A 68 -3.02 28.37 -1.03
CA VAL A 68 -3.86 29.07 -0.04
C VAL A 68 -3.02 29.97 0.85
N GLY A 69 -1.88 29.49 1.37
CA GLY A 69 -0.98 30.29 2.19
C GLY A 69 -0.43 31.52 1.46
N LEU A 70 -0.11 31.39 0.17
CA LEU A 70 0.33 32.51 -0.65
C LEU A 70 -0.78 33.56 -0.85
N SER A 71 -2.02 33.13 -1.06
CA SER A 71 -3.16 34.06 -1.18
C SER A 71 -3.48 34.83 0.11
N ALA A 72 -3.19 34.25 1.28
CA ALA A 72 -3.42 34.88 2.59
C ALA A 72 -2.33 35.92 2.97
N LEU A 73 -1.16 35.89 2.31
CA LEU A 73 -0.09 36.88 2.52
C LEU A 73 -0.26 38.14 1.66
N GLY A 74 -1.13 38.09 0.64
CA GLY A 74 -1.42 39.21 -0.27
C GLY A 74 -2.67 40.01 0.07
N SER A 75 -3.40 39.64 1.13
CA SER A 75 -4.58 40.33 1.70
C SER A 75 -4.22 41.09 2.97
#